data_AF-A0A1Y3MIA4-F1
#
_entry.id   AF-A0A1Y3MIA4-F1
#
_cell.length_a   1.000
_cell.length_b   1.000
_cell.length_c   1.000
_cell.angle_alpha   90.00
_cell.angle_beta   90.00
_cell.angle_gamma   90.00
#
_symmetry.space_group_name_H-M   'P 1'
#
loop_
_entity.id
_entity.type
_entity.pdbx_description
1 polymer ?
#
loop_
_entity_poly.entity_id
_entity_poly.type
_entity_poly.pdbx_seq_one_letter_code
_entity_poly.pdbx_strand_id
1 'polypeptide(L)'
;MVVVRAILETCKNIEEAIYAVKNMPVGTNMNLLLADANGEAALVGTYDGVKVVKNAELDYLIATNHGLFPEIENLEPGKLEQSQLRYNILENKFSANGKRTACEIKELLSTEFPKGVSIHNYKENFGTVHSILFNLTDCQLEFSYGSPLHNKLYQLNVGDNFPKTRIPVEFCNKNYGPDFWRISR
;
A
#
# COMPACT_ATOMS: atom_id res chain seq x y z
N MET A 1 10.17 3.56 -10.84
CA MET A 1 9.09 2.71 -11.39
C MET A 1 8.33 3.53 -12.43
N VAL A 2 8.34 3.10 -13.70
CA VAL A 2 7.78 3.87 -14.83
C VAL A 2 6.25 3.77 -14.91
N VAL A 3 5.68 2.61 -14.57
CA VAL A 3 4.23 2.34 -14.69
C VAL A 3 3.37 3.30 -13.85
N VAL A 4 3.68 3.46 -12.55
CA VAL A 4 2.91 4.38 -11.68
C VAL A 4 2.98 5.81 -12.17
N ARG A 5 4.15 6.27 -12.64
CA ARG A 5 4.28 7.62 -13.20
C ARG A 5 3.43 7.78 -14.47
N ALA A 6 3.50 6.81 -15.39
CA ALA A 6 2.70 6.85 -16.61
C ALA A 6 1.20 6.93 -16.30
N ILE A 7 0.69 6.09 -15.39
CA ILE A 7 -0.72 6.12 -14.96
C ILE A 7 -1.08 7.50 -14.40
N LEU A 8 -0.30 8.02 -13.44
CA LEU A 8 -0.59 9.30 -12.78
C LEU A 8 -0.50 10.50 -13.74
N GLU A 9 0.29 10.42 -14.81
CA GLU A 9 0.44 11.51 -15.79
C GLU A 9 -0.57 11.44 -16.94
N THR A 10 -1.11 10.25 -17.28
CA THR A 10 -1.92 10.07 -18.50
C THR A 10 -3.36 9.63 -18.28
N CYS A 11 -3.72 9.14 -17.09
CA CYS A 11 -5.03 8.56 -16.83
C CYS A 11 -5.85 9.43 -15.87
N LYS A 12 -7.11 9.72 -16.21
CA LYS A 12 -8.00 10.54 -15.36
C LYS A 12 -8.88 9.72 -14.42
N ASN A 13 -9.07 8.43 -14.68
CA ASN A 13 -9.96 7.54 -13.93
C ASN A 13 -9.47 6.08 -13.96
N ILE A 14 -10.13 5.21 -13.19
CA ILE A 14 -9.77 3.79 -13.07
C ILE A 14 -9.87 3.03 -14.38
N GLU A 15 -10.89 3.31 -15.20
CA GLU A 15 -11.05 2.68 -16.51
C GLU A 15 -9.82 2.90 -17.40
N GLU A 16 -9.38 4.17 -17.54
CA GLU A 16 -8.18 4.52 -18.31
C GLU A 16 -6.91 3.91 -17.70
N ALA A 17 -6.78 3.90 -16.37
CA ALA A 17 -5.62 3.32 -15.68
C ALA A 17 -5.50 1.80 -15.91
N ILE A 18 -6.62 1.07 -15.81
CA ILE A 18 -6.67 -0.37 -16.10
C ILE A 18 -6.31 -0.64 -17.57
N TYR A 19 -6.88 0.13 -18.49
CA TYR A 19 -6.56 0.02 -19.92
C TYR A 19 -5.06 0.23 -20.15
N ALA A 20 -4.48 1.28 -19.56
CA ALA A 20 -3.08 1.61 -19.73
C ALA A 20 -2.16 0.48 -19.22
N VAL A 21 -2.39 -0.04 -18.00
CA VAL A 21 -1.56 -1.14 -17.44
C VAL A 21 -1.68 -2.42 -18.26
N LYS A 22 -2.88 -2.77 -18.72
CA LYS A 22 -3.10 -3.96 -19.57
C LYS A 22 -2.31 -3.90 -20.87
N ASN A 23 -2.17 -2.71 -21.46
CA ASN A 23 -1.51 -2.53 -22.77
C ASN A 23 -0.01 -2.16 -22.68
N MET A 24 0.49 -1.69 -21.54
CA MET A 24 1.93 -1.38 -21.38
C MET A 24 2.79 -2.66 -21.26
N PRO A 25 4.02 -2.71 -21.78
CA PRO A 25 4.95 -3.80 -21.45
C PRO A 25 5.41 -3.66 -19.99
N VAL A 26 4.77 -4.39 -19.07
CA VAL A 26 5.08 -4.39 -17.64
C VAL A 26 5.80 -5.69 -17.28
N GLY A 27 7.12 -5.60 -17.08
CA GLY A 27 7.96 -6.73 -16.64
C GLY A 27 8.24 -6.76 -15.14
N THR A 28 7.54 -5.94 -14.35
CA THR A 28 7.77 -5.83 -12.91
C THR A 28 6.71 -6.61 -12.15
N ASN A 29 7.12 -7.36 -11.12
CA ASN A 29 6.21 -8.13 -10.28
C ASN A 29 5.68 -7.24 -9.14
N MET A 30 4.37 -6.98 -9.06
CA MET A 30 3.79 -6.09 -8.05
C MET A 30 2.29 -6.28 -7.87
N ASN A 31 1.80 -5.85 -6.71
CA ASN A 31 0.40 -5.51 -6.49
C ASN A 31 0.25 -3.98 -6.62
N LEU A 32 -0.63 -3.52 -7.51
CA LEU A 32 -0.99 -2.11 -7.71
C LEU A 32 -2.43 -1.89 -7.27
N LEU A 33 -2.62 -1.11 -6.21
CA LEU A 33 -3.93 -0.62 -5.81
C LEU A 33 -4.14 0.75 -6.44
N LEU A 34 -5.19 0.86 -7.25
CA LEU A 34 -5.59 2.05 -7.98
C LEU A 34 -6.91 2.55 -7.40
N ALA A 35 -7.05 3.86 -7.20
CA ALA A 35 -8.31 4.50 -6.81
C ALA A 35 -8.42 5.88 -7.47
N ASP A 36 -9.64 6.34 -7.75
CA ASP A 36 -9.92 7.68 -8.29
C ASP A 36 -10.94 8.48 -7.46
N ALA A 37 -11.10 9.76 -7.80
CA ALA A 37 -11.99 10.67 -7.08
C ALA A 37 -13.49 10.40 -7.32
N ASN A 38 -13.86 9.55 -8.29
CA ASN A 38 -15.23 9.12 -8.51
C ASN A 38 -15.63 7.99 -7.55
N GLY A 39 -14.70 7.52 -6.71
CA GLY A 39 -14.93 6.42 -5.78
C GLY A 39 -14.71 5.04 -6.39
N GLU A 40 -14.18 4.96 -7.61
CA GLU A 40 -13.79 3.70 -8.22
C GLU A 40 -12.41 3.26 -7.74
N ALA A 41 -12.22 1.95 -7.59
CA ALA A 41 -10.94 1.37 -7.23
C ALA A 41 -10.74 0.01 -7.88
N ALA A 42 -9.48 -0.36 -8.09
CA ALA A 42 -9.09 -1.65 -8.64
C ALA A 42 -7.77 -2.13 -8.06
N LEU A 43 -7.62 -3.45 -7.95
CA LEU A 43 -6.37 -4.13 -7.67
C LEU A 43 -5.86 -4.76 -8.95
N VAL A 44 -4.61 -4.47 -9.30
CA VAL A 44 -3.91 -5.07 -10.43
C VAL A 44 -2.73 -5.88 -9.90
N GLY A 45 -2.67 -7.15 -10.25
CA GLY A 45 -1.51 -7.99 -10.00
C GLY A 45 -0.71 -8.16 -11.29
N THR A 46 0.61 -8.00 -11.21
CA THR A 46 1.52 -8.33 -12.30
C THR A 46 2.59 -9.30 -11.84
N TYR A 47 2.85 -10.34 -12.64
CA TYR A 47 3.92 -11.30 -12.37
C TYR A 47 4.35 -11.99 -13.67
N ASP A 48 5.63 -11.93 -14.01
CA ASP A 48 6.20 -12.60 -15.20
C ASP A 48 5.39 -12.38 -16.50
N GLY A 49 5.01 -11.13 -16.75
CA GLY A 49 4.20 -10.73 -17.91
C GLY A 49 2.69 -11.01 -17.78
N VAL A 50 2.26 -11.84 -16.84
CA VAL A 50 0.85 -12.01 -16.48
C VAL A 50 0.34 -10.75 -15.81
N LYS A 51 -0.88 -10.34 -16.18
CA LYS A 51 -1.59 -9.20 -15.58
C LYS A 51 -3.03 -9.59 -15.28
N VAL A 52 -3.42 -9.44 -14.03
CA VAL A 52 -4.77 -9.76 -13.55
C VAL A 52 -5.35 -8.50 -12.91
N VAL A 53 -6.64 -8.26 -13.10
CA VAL A 53 -7.33 -7.09 -12.58
C VAL A 53 -8.59 -7.53 -11.86
N LYS A 54 -8.81 -6.97 -10.67
CA LYS A 54 -10.05 -7.08 -9.91
C LYS A 54 -10.53 -5.67 -9.56
N ASN A 55 -11.75 -5.31 -9.96
CA ASN A 55 -12.40 -4.09 -9.50
C ASN A 55 -12.85 -4.25 -8.05
N ALA A 56 -12.99 -3.14 -7.32
CA ALA A 56 -13.56 -3.15 -5.98
C ALA A 56 -15.03 -3.62 -6.04
N GLU A 57 -15.31 -4.77 -5.44
CA GLU A 57 -16.68 -5.29 -5.22
C GLU A 57 -17.18 -4.98 -3.80
N LEU A 58 -16.23 -4.81 -2.88
CA LEU A 58 -16.47 -4.42 -1.49
C LEU A 58 -16.14 -2.94 -1.30
N ASP A 59 -16.48 -2.40 -0.12
CA ASP A 59 -16.11 -1.05 0.30
C ASP A 59 -14.59 -0.85 0.49
N TYR A 60 -13.75 -1.89 0.30
CA TYR A 60 -12.31 -1.81 0.46
C TYR A 60 -11.55 -2.79 -0.45
N LEU A 61 -10.28 -2.47 -0.70
CA LEU A 61 -9.28 -3.34 -1.30
C LEU A 61 -8.03 -3.35 -0.41
N ILE A 62 -7.37 -4.50 -0.33
CA ILE A 62 -6.13 -4.68 0.45
C ILE A 62 -5.06 -5.24 -0.45
N ALA A 63 -3.84 -4.74 -0.30
CA ALA A 63 -2.66 -5.36 -0.87
C ALA A 63 -1.51 -5.36 0.13
N THR A 64 -0.81 -6.49 0.22
CA THR A 64 0.50 -6.58 0.87
C THR A 64 1.53 -7.07 -0.14
N ASN A 65 2.49 -7.92 0.26
CA ASN A 65 3.68 -8.24 -0.54
C ASN A 65 3.71 -9.70 -1.02
N HIS A 66 2.56 -10.34 -1.18
CA HIS A 66 2.44 -11.69 -1.74
C HIS A 66 1.42 -11.71 -2.88
N GLY A 67 1.34 -12.80 -3.65
CA GLY A 67 0.34 -12.97 -4.70
C GLY A 67 -1.08 -12.92 -4.13
N LEU A 68 -1.96 -12.13 -4.76
CA LEU A 68 -3.35 -11.92 -4.34
C LEU A 68 -4.37 -12.47 -5.36
N PHE A 69 -3.87 -13.11 -6.41
CA PHE A 69 -4.64 -13.67 -7.51
C PHE A 69 -4.23 -15.12 -7.69
N PRO A 70 -5.16 -16.06 -7.89
CA PRO A 70 -4.82 -17.46 -8.11
C PRO A 70 -3.80 -17.67 -9.24
N GLU A 71 -3.90 -16.89 -10.32
CA GLU A 71 -2.97 -16.94 -11.45
C GLU A 71 -1.54 -16.55 -11.04
N ILE A 72 -1.40 -15.62 -10.10
CA ILE A 72 -0.09 -15.18 -9.58
C ILE A 72 0.40 -16.13 -8.48
N GLU A 73 -0.48 -16.59 -7.58
CA GLU A 73 -0.13 -17.57 -6.54
C GLU A 73 0.36 -18.90 -7.15
N ASN A 74 -0.17 -19.30 -8.31
CA ASN A 74 0.31 -20.46 -9.06
C ASN A 74 1.74 -20.27 -9.61
N LEU A 75 2.15 -19.03 -9.90
CA LEU A 75 3.51 -18.70 -10.39
C LEU A 75 4.49 -18.47 -9.23
N GLU A 76 4.02 -17.86 -8.14
CA GLU A 76 4.76 -17.56 -6.92
C GLU A 76 3.98 -18.06 -5.69
N PRO A 77 4.10 -19.34 -5.33
CA PRO A 77 3.42 -19.89 -4.16
C PRO A 77 4.08 -19.41 -2.84
N GLY A 78 5.32 -18.93 -2.90
CA GLY A 78 6.06 -18.45 -1.74
C GLY A 78 5.51 -17.12 -1.22
N LYS A 79 5.20 -17.07 0.07
CA LYS A 79 4.90 -15.81 0.78
C LYS A 79 5.56 -15.72 2.13
N LEU A 80 6.14 -14.55 2.39
CA LEU A 80 6.60 -14.15 3.71
C LEU A 80 5.41 -14.11 4.68
N GLU A 81 5.50 -14.80 5.81
CA GLU A 81 4.38 -14.93 6.74
C GLU A 81 3.94 -13.58 7.31
N GLN A 82 4.85 -12.64 7.55
CA GLN A 82 4.50 -11.28 7.97
C GLN A 82 3.71 -10.51 6.88
N SER A 83 3.80 -10.92 5.61
CA SER A 83 2.96 -10.40 4.53
C SER A 83 1.52 -10.86 4.68
N GLN A 84 1.31 -12.14 4.98
CA GLN A 84 0.00 -12.71 5.25
C GLN A 84 -0.60 -12.19 6.56
N LEU A 85 0.21 -12.08 7.63
CA LEU A 85 -0.26 -11.56 8.92
C LEU A 85 -0.74 -10.11 8.80
N ARG A 86 0.00 -9.26 8.08
CA ARG A 86 -0.46 -7.88 7.78
C ARG A 86 -1.75 -7.87 6.96
N TYR A 87 -1.87 -8.76 5.98
CA TYR A 87 -3.10 -8.90 5.21
C TYR A 87 -4.27 -9.23 6.15
N ASN A 88 -4.10 -10.22 7.03
CA ASN A 88 -5.13 -10.63 7.99
C ASN A 88 -5.50 -9.52 8.98
N ILE A 89 -4.53 -8.73 9.45
CA ILE A 89 -4.79 -7.55 10.31
C ILE A 89 -5.70 -6.56 9.57
N LEU A 90 -5.40 -6.28 8.30
CA LEU A 90 -6.22 -5.40 7.46
C LEU A 90 -7.60 -6.02 7.23
N GLU A 91 -7.67 -7.27 6.81
CA GLU A 91 -8.92 -7.98 6.53
C GLU A 91 -9.85 -7.99 7.76
N ASN A 92 -9.32 -8.31 8.93
CA ASN A 92 -10.07 -8.26 10.19
C ASN A 92 -10.52 -6.84 10.55
N LYS A 93 -9.70 -5.83 10.27
CA LYS A 93 -10.04 -4.43 10.54
C LYS A 93 -11.09 -3.92 9.58
N PHE A 94 -11.20 -4.38 8.32
CA PHE A 94 -12.13 -3.84 7.32
C PHE A 94 -13.38 -4.70 7.07
N SER A 95 -13.30 -6.03 7.10
CA SER A 95 -14.40 -6.95 6.75
C SER A 95 -15.71 -6.75 7.54
N ALA A 96 -15.63 -6.38 8.82
CA ALA A 96 -16.82 -6.27 9.67
C ALA A 96 -17.80 -5.15 9.26
N ASN A 97 -17.33 -4.09 8.58
CA ASN A 97 -18.16 -2.91 8.25
C ASN A 97 -17.69 -2.15 6.99
N GLY A 98 -16.65 -2.62 6.30
CA GLY A 98 -16.10 -2.06 5.06
C GLY A 98 -15.46 -0.69 5.19
N LYS A 99 -16.29 0.32 5.44
CA LYS A 99 -15.90 1.74 5.51
C LYS A 99 -15.24 2.08 6.84
N ARG A 100 -14.17 2.86 6.80
CA ARG A 100 -13.49 3.39 7.98
C ARG A 100 -13.38 4.89 7.89
N THR A 101 -13.46 5.55 9.04
CA THR A 101 -13.16 6.97 9.18
C THR A 101 -11.67 7.20 8.93
N ALA A 102 -11.32 8.43 8.52
CA ALA A 102 -9.92 8.82 8.40
C ALA A 102 -9.14 8.60 9.71
N CYS A 103 -9.77 8.84 10.87
CA CYS A 103 -9.16 8.60 12.18
C CYS A 103 -8.81 7.13 12.41
N GLU A 104 -9.71 6.20 12.08
CA GLU A 104 -9.43 4.75 12.23
C GLU A 104 -8.30 4.28 11.31
N ILE A 105 -8.21 4.83 10.09
CA ILE A 105 -7.11 4.50 9.17
C ILE A 105 -5.78 5.08 9.70
N LYS A 106 -5.79 6.31 10.22
CA LYS A 106 -4.59 6.92 10.85
C LYS A 106 -4.14 6.15 12.08
N GLU A 107 -5.06 5.70 12.93
CA GLU A 107 -4.76 4.86 14.09
C GLU A 107 -4.07 3.55 13.66
N LEU A 108 -4.59 2.89 12.61
CA LEU A 108 -4.00 1.69 12.06
C LEU A 108 -2.56 1.94 11.54
N LEU A 109 -2.34 3.04 10.81
CA LEU A 109 -1.01 3.46 10.36
C LEU A 109 -0.08 3.81 11.53
N SER A 110 -0.64 4.27 12.65
CA SER A 110 0.08 4.64 13.87
C SER A 110 0.09 3.53 14.92
N THR A 111 -0.22 2.29 14.53
CA THR A 111 -0.14 1.12 15.40
C THR A 111 0.96 0.18 14.90
N GLU A 112 1.84 -0.21 15.81
CA GLU A 112 2.96 -1.10 15.51
C GLU A 112 2.48 -2.53 15.21
N PHE A 113 3.09 -3.19 14.22
CA PHE A 113 2.93 -4.62 13.96
C PHE A 113 3.32 -5.46 15.20
N PRO A 114 2.56 -6.51 15.57
CA PRO A 114 1.46 -7.13 14.82
C PRO A 114 0.05 -6.64 15.21
N LYS A 115 -0.09 -5.52 15.94
CA LYS A 115 -1.41 -4.94 16.25
C LYS A 115 -1.90 -3.98 15.16
N GLY A 116 -0.96 -3.39 14.41
CA GLY A 116 -1.20 -2.59 13.23
C GLY A 116 -0.23 -2.94 12.11
N VAL A 117 0.09 -1.96 11.27
CA VAL A 117 0.89 -2.19 10.05
C VAL A 117 2.26 -1.51 10.05
N SER A 118 2.55 -0.65 11.03
CA SER A 118 3.86 0.00 11.10
C SER A 118 4.92 -0.95 11.63
N ILE A 119 6.01 -1.13 10.86
CA ILE A 119 7.11 -2.03 11.20
C ILE A 119 8.37 -1.22 11.40
N HIS A 120 9.18 -1.59 12.39
CA HIS A 120 10.39 -0.89 12.79
C HIS A 120 11.66 -1.72 12.59
N ASN A 121 11.67 -2.68 11.66
CA ASN A 121 12.81 -3.58 11.41
C ASN A 121 13.85 -2.95 10.48
N TYR A 122 14.39 -1.79 10.84
CA TYR A 122 15.29 -1.00 9.99
C TYR A 122 16.65 -1.67 9.75
N LYS A 123 17.20 -2.36 10.76
CA LYS A 123 18.51 -3.05 10.66
C LYS A 123 18.48 -4.24 9.70
N GLU A 124 17.30 -4.79 9.43
CA GLU A 124 17.09 -5.86 8.45
C GLU A 124 16.40 -5.35 7.16
N ASN A 125 16.42 -4.03 6.93
CA ASN A 125 15.87 -3.37 5.73
C ASN A 125 14.36 -3.55 5.51
N PHE A 126 13.57 -3.73 6.57
CA PHE A 126 12.10 -3.86 6.51
C PHE A 126 11.40 -2.94 7.51
N GLY A 127 11.78 -1.66 7.54
CA GLY A 127 11.11 -0.66 8.37
C GLY A 127 10.21 0.28 7.56
N THR A 128 9.14 0.79 8.17
CA THR A 128 8.25 1.80 7.58
C THR A 128 9.03 3.10 7.37
N VAL A 129 9.23 3.46 6.09
CA VAL A 129 9.96 4.66 5.67
C VAL A 129 9.04 5.85 5.38
N HIS A 130 7.77 5.60 5.10
CA HIS A 130 6.73 6.61 5.00
C HIS A 130 5.35 5.96 5.18
N SER A 131 4.40 6.75 5.68
CA SER A 131 2.97 6.41 5.70
C SER A 131 2.21 7.57 5.08
N ILE A 132 1.24 7.27 4.20
CA ILE A 132 0.46 8.29 3.49
C ILE A 132 -1.01 7.88 3.52
N LEU A 133 -1.88 8.82 3.85
CA LEU A 133 -3.32 8.75 3.71
C LEU A 133 -3.75 9.75 2.63
N PHE A 134 -4.41 9.26 1.59
CA PHE A 134 -4.99 10.09 0.54
C PHE A 134 -6.49 10.25 0.77
N ASN A 135 -6.98 11.49 0.77
CA ASN A 135 -8.39 11.82 0.62
C ASN A 135 -8.61 12.27 -0.83
N LEU A 136 -9.18 11.39 -1.64
CA LEU A 136 -9.36 11.63 -3.07
C LEU A 136 -10.50 12.60 -3.38
N THR A 137 -11.49 12.71 -2.49
CA THR A 137 -12.60 13.67 -2.64
C THR A 137 -12.12 15.10 -2.48
N ASP A 138 -11.29 15.36 -1.46
CA ASP A 138 -10.78 16.70 -1.16
C ASP A 138 -9.42 16.98 -1.82
N CYS A 139 -8.87 16.03 -2.58
CA CYS A 139 -7.53 16.10 -3.15
C CYS A 139 -6.45 16.43 -2.10
N GLN A 140 -6.50 15.74 -0.97
CA GLN A 140 -5.55 15.95 0.15
C GLN A 140 -4.72 14.71 0.42
N LEU A 141 -3.50 14.95 0.91
CA LEU A 141 -2.64 13.91 1.45
C LEU A 141 -2.19 14.30 2.85
N GLU A 142 -2.27 13.36 3.78
CA GLU A 142 -1.59 13.42 5.07
C GLU A 142 -0.51 12.35 5.10
N PHE A 143 0.69 12.70 5.51
CA PHE A 143 1.84 11.80 5.45
C PHE A 143 2.83 12.01 6.58
N SER A 144 3.57 10.94 6.88
CA SER A 144 4.73 10.94 7.77
C SER A 144 5.94 10.41 7.00
N TYR A 145 7.09 11.06 7.17
CA TYR A 145 8.38 10.44 6.87
C TYR A 145 8.78 9.58 8.07
N GLY A 146 9.15 8.33 7.83
CA GLY A 146 9.23 7.30 8.87
C GLY A 146 7.86 6.94 9.44
N SER A 147 7.87 6.07 10.45
CA SER A 147 6.66 5.64 11.13
C SER A 147 5.97 6.80 11.87
N PRO A 148 4.64 6.97 11.74
CA PRO A 148 3.89 8.01 12.44
C PRO A 148 3.82 7.80 13.96
N LEU A 149 4.29 6.67 14.50
CA LEU A 149 4.46 6.48 15.94
C LEU A 149 5.56 7.36 16.54
N HIS A 150 6.57 7.69 15.74
CA HIS A 150 7.77 8.39 16.19
C HIS A 150 7.98 9.72 15.46
N ASN A 151 7.28 9.94 14.34
CA ASN A 151 7.53 11.05 13.44
C ASN A 151 6.31 11.93 13.25
N LYS A 152 6.57 13.17 12.84
CA LYS A 152 5.56 14.19 12.62
C LYS A 152 4.71 13.91 11.38
N LEU A 153 3.40 14.08 11.52
CA LEU A 153 2.45 14.14 10.41
C LEU A 153 2.47 15.52 9.73
N TYR A 154 2.40 15.50 8.41
CA TYR A 154 2.26 16.66 7.54
C TYR A 154 1.00 16.50 6.69
N GLN A 155 0.38 17.60 6.30
CA GLN A 155 -0.78 17.62 5.42
C GLN A 155 -0.55 18.61 4.29
N LEU A 156 -0.97 18.25 3.07
CA LEU A 156 -0.93 19.07 1.87
C LEU A 156 -2.15 18.80 0.99
N ASN A 157 -2.53 19.78 0.18
CA ASN A 157 -3.41 19.55 -0.95
C ASN A 157 -2.58 19.22 -2.20
N VAL A 158 -3.17 18.49 -3.14
CA VAL A 158 -2.54 18.23 -4.43
C VAL A 158 -2.33 19.57 -5.16
N GLY A 159 -1.09 19.83 -5.58
CA GLY A 159 -0.68 21.08 -6.21
C GLY A 159 -0.06 22.11 -5.26
N ASP A 160 -0.12 21.89 -3.94
CA ASP A 160 0.55 22.75 -2.97
C ASP A 160 2.08 22.65 -3.09
N ASN A 161 2.75 23.77 -2.79
CA ASN A 161 4.21 23.77 -2.67
C ASN A 161 4.62 23.24 -1.29
N PHE A 162 5.52 22.26 -1.25
CA PHE A 162 6.16 21.80 -0.03
C PHE A 162 7.62 22.23 0.01
N PRO A 163 7.94 23.39 0.62
CA PRO A 163 9.26 24.01 0.49
C PRO A 163 10.36 23.30 1.29
N LYS A 164 10.04 22.24 2.05
CA LYS A 164 11.01 21.54 2.89
C LYS A 164 11.86 20.61 2.03
N THR A 165 13.16 20.89 2.00
CA THR A 165 14.15 20.05 1.30
C THR A 165 14.84 19.05 2.21
N ARG A 166 14.74 19.22 3.55
CA ARG A 166 15.29 18.32 4.56
C ARG A 166 14.36 18.28 5.77
N ILE A 167 14.13 17.08 6.30
CA ILE A 167 13.29 16.83 7.47
C ILE A 167 14.02 15.83 8.36
N PRO A 168 14.20 16.11 9.66
CA PRO A 168 14.70 15.11 10.60
C PRO A 168 13.67 13.98 10.74
N VAL A 169 14.14 12.73 10.68
CA VAL A 169 13.30 11.53 10.79
C VAL A 169 13.95 10.57 11.77
N GLU A 170 13.16 10.05 12.69
CA GLU A 170 13.56 9.05 13.68
C GLU A 170 13.27 7.64 13.17
N PHE A 171 14.31 6.81 13.16
CA PHE A 171 14.25 5.39 12.81
C PHE A 171 14.67 4.54 14.01
N CYS A 172 13.72 4.26 14.90
CA CYS A 172 13.93 3.43 16.08
C CYS A 172 13.83 1.94 15.69
N ASN A 173 14.95 1.19 15.67
CA ASN A 173 14.91 -0.21 15.27
C ASN A 173 14.31 -1.15 16.33
N LYS A 174 13.50 -2.12 15.89
CA LYS A 174 13.01 -3.25 16.67
C LYS A 174 13.31 -4.58 15.96
N ASN A 175 13.72 -5.58 16.74
CA ASN A 175 13.90 -6.96 16.25
C ASN A 175 12.59 -7.73 16.43
N TYR A 176 12.11 -8.38 15.36
CA TYR A 176 10.86 -9.14 15.35
C TYR A 176 11.05 -10.67 15.42
N GLY A 177 12.29 -11.12 15.65
CA GLY A 177 12.67 -12.52 15.73
C GLY A 177 12.92 -13.16 14.36
N PRO A 178 13.54 -14.35 14.33
CA PRO A 178 13.89 -15.04 13.08
C PRO A 178 12.65 -15.43 12.26
N ASP A 179 11.53 -15.67 12.92
CA ASP A 179 10.25 -16.00 12.29
C ASP A 179 9.69 -14.85 11.44
N PHE A 180 10.18 -13.61 11.65
CA PHE A 180 9.83 -12.49 10.80
C PHE A 180 10.25 -12.69 9.34
N TRP A 181 11.15 -13.62 9.02
CA TRP A 181 11.52 -13.91 7.62
C TRP A 181 11.04 -15.27 7.16
N ARG A 182 10.14 -15.92 7.92
CA ARG A 182 9.62 -17.24 7.59
C ARG A 182 8.80 -17.16 6.30
N ILE A 183 9.06 -18.11 5.40
CA ILE A 183 8.35 -18.26 4.14
C ILE A 183 7.38 -19.44 4.28
N SER A 184 6.12 -19.19 3.97
CA SER A 184 5.10 -20.22 3.75
C SER A 184 4.96 -20.48 2.25
N ARG A 185 4.66 -21.72 1.87
CA ARG A 185 4.42 -22.18 0.49
C ARG A 185 3.15 -23.00 0.45
#